data_AF-A0A2I0F885-F1
#
_entry.id   AF-A0A2I0F885-F1
#
_cell.length_a   1.000
_cell.length_b   1.000
_cell.length_c   1.000
_cell.angle_alpha   90.00
_cell.angle_beta   90.00
_cell.angle_gamma   90.00
#
_symmetry.space_group_name_H-M   'P 1'
#
loop_
_entity.id
_entity.type
_entity.pdbx_description
1 polymer ?
#
loop_
_entity_poly.entity_id
_entity_poly.type
_entity_poly.pdbx_seq_one_letter_code
_entity_poly.pdbx_strand_id
1 'polypeptide(L)'
;MIIFTTESTDLIFNILKQTNKQTNDFENAEIFFDDSKTLRKVTNFESITELFECNGTLEEHVTKYLLTLSDNVKLTIRTDGKSMSVDNINIETKRKDYGINIAASKYMF
;
A
#
# COMPACT_ATOMS: atom_id res chain seq x y z
N MET A 1 1.88 15.04 11.08
CA MET A 1 1.84 13.57 11.19
C MET A 1 0.43 12.99 11.23
N ILE A 2 0.12 12.07 10.32
CA ILE A 2 -1.10 11.23 10.27
C ILE A 2 -0.66 9.77 10.26
N ILE A 3 -1.27 8.92 11.10
CA ILE A 3 -1.00 7.48 11.16
C ILE A 3 -2.31 6.74 10.93
N PHE A 4 -2.28 5.68 10.12
CA PHE A 4 -3.48 4.90 9.80
C PHE A 4 -3.22 3.41 9.69
N THR A 5 -4.25 2.64 10.00
CA THR A 5 -4.30 1.18 9.87
C THR A 5 -5.28 0.79 8.76
N THR A 6 -5.36 -0.50 8.47
CA THR A 6 -6.28 -1.07 7.48
C THR A 6 -7.76 -0.76 7.77
N GLU A 7 -8.13 -0.54 9.03
CA GLU A 7 -9.51 -0.21 9.43
C GLU A 7 -9.90 1.24 9.11
N SER A 8 -8.91 2.13 9.08
CA SER A 8 -9.08 3.57 8.82
C SER A 8 -8.81 3.95 7.35
N THR A 9 -8.71 2.96 6.46
CA THR A 9 -8.28 3.15 5.06
C THR A 9 -9.19 4.12 4.31
N ASP A 10 -10.52 3.98 4.41
CA ASP A 10 -11.48 4.84 3.71
C ASP A 10 -11.32 6.33 4.04
N LEU A 11 -11.12 6.63 5.32
CA LEU A 11 -11.02 7.99 5.84
C LEU A 11 -9.74 8.68 5.34
N ILE A 12 -8.60 7.99 5.48
CA ILE A 12 -7.32 8.54 5.03
C ILE A 12 -7.26 8.65 3.51
N PHE A 13 -7.89 7.75 2.79
CA PHE A 13 -7.92 7.83 1.33
C PHE A 13 -8.61 9.08 0.79
N ASN A 14 -9.71 9.50 1.41
CA ASN A 14 -10.35 10.75 1.03
C ASN A 14 -9.42 11.94 1.26
N ILE A 15 -8.62 11.91 2.32
CA ILE A 15 -7.59 12.91 2.59
C ILE A 15 -6.50 12.84 1.51
N LEU A 16 -5.93 11.66 1.24
CA LEU A 16 -4.89 11.43 0.23
C LEU A 16 -5.32 11.89 -1.18
N LYS A 17 -6.58 11.65 -1.56
CA LYS A 17 -7.14 12.13 -2.83
C LYS A 17 -7.18 13.66 -2.92
N GLN A 18 -7.49 14.33 -1.81
CA GLN A 18 -7.55 15.79 -1.75
C GLN A 18 -6.14 16.40 -1.81
N THR A 19 -5.18 15.84 -1.07
CA THR A 19 -3.78 16.32 -1.09
C THR A 19 -3.11 16.10 -2.44
N ASN A 20 -3.35 14.97 -3.11
CA ASN A 20 -2.80 14.70 -4.44
C ASN A 20 -3.31 15.73 -5.48
N LYS A 21 -4.61 16.07 -5.43
CA LYS A 21 -5.22 17.02 -6.38
C LYS A 21 -4.74 18.47 -6.25
N GLN A 22 -4.32 18.90 -5.05
CA GLN A 22 -4.09 20.33 -4.80
C GLN A 22 -2.63 20.77 -4.93
N THR A 23 -1.64 19.94 -4.61
CA THR A 23 -0.27 20.47 -4.44
C THR A 23 0.89 19.58 -4.84
N ASN A 24 0.71 18.32 -5.30
CA ASN A 24 1.83 17.39 -5.52
C ASN A 24 2.80 17.24 -4.33
N ASP A 25 2.43 17.75 -3.15
CA ASP A 25 3.31 17.95 -2.00
C ASP A 25 3.35 16.71 -1.10
N PHE A 26 3.23 15.53 -1.72
CA PHE A 26 3.14 14.25 -1.05
C PHE A 26 4.44 13.90 -0.32
N GLU A 27 5.58 14.40 -0.82
CA GLU A 27 6.89 14.18 -0.18
C GLU A 27 6.96 14.83 1.22
N ASN A 28 6.33 15.99 1.37
CA ASN A 28 6.28 16.74 2.63
C ASN A 28 5.15 16.28 3.56
N ALA A 29 4.18 15.50 3.06
CA ALA A 29 3.13 14.93 3.89
C ALA A 29 3.69 13.84 4.82
N GLU A 30 3.59 14.06 6.12
CA GLU A 30 3.96 13.08 7.15
C GLU A 30 2.84 12.06 7.37
N ILE A 31 2.60 11.19 6.40
CA ILE A 31 1.57 10.16 6.46
C ILE A 31 2.23 8.78 6.60
N PHE A 32 1.77 7.98 7.56
CA PHE A 32 2.34 6.69 7.88
C PHE A 32 1.28 5.60 7.94
N PHE A 33 1.60 4.44 7.38
CA PHE A 33 0.82 3.22 7.49
C PHE A 33 1.37 2.35 8.61
N ASP A 34 0.49 1.93 9.51
CA ASP A 34 0.79 0.98 10.57
C ASP A 34 0.17 -0.38 10.24
N ASP A 35 1.03 -1.37 9.98
CA ASP A 35 0.66 -2.77 9.72
C ASP A 35 0.68 -3.64 10.99
N SER A 36 0.63 -3.01 12.18
CA SER A 36 0.77 -3.63 13.52
C SER A 36 2.13 -4.25 13.81
N LYS A 37 3.08 -4.17 12.86
CA LYS A 37 4.47 -4.65 13.04
C LYS A 37 5.47 -3.52 12.87
N THR A 38 5.20 -2.63 11.92
CA THR A 38 6.12 -1.61 11.47
C THR A 38 5.36 -0.38 11.01
N LEU A 39 5.80 0.78 11.47
CA LEU A 39 5.31 2.06 10.97
C LEU A 39 6.10 2.44 9.71
N ARG A 40 5.42 2.61 8.58
CA ARG A 40 6.05 2.90 7.28
C ARG A 40 5.51 4.19 6.70
N LYS A 41 6.39 5.09 6.26
CA LYS A 41 5.97 6.34 5.64
C LYS A 41 5.39 6.06 4.26
N VAL A 42 4.30 6.72 3.91
CA VAL A 42 3.76 6.75 2.55
C VAL A 42 4.64 7.68 1.72
N THR A 43 5.21 7.17 0.64
CA THR A 43 6.10 7.92 -0.25
C THR A 43 5.44 8.29 -1.56
N ASN A 44 4.51 7.47 -2.04
CA ASN A 44 3.80 7.73 -3.29
C ASN A 44 2.35 7.25 -3.20
N PHE A 45 1.48 7.94 -3.94
CA PHE A 45 0.06 7.66 -4.04
C PHE A 45 -0.43 7.89 -5.48
N GLU A 46 -0.85 6.82 -6.13
CA GLU A 46 -1.26 6.85 -7.54
C GLU A 46 -2.66 6.23 -7.71
N SER A 47 -3.43 6.78 -8.65
CA SER A 47 -4.70 6.19 -9.10
C SER A 47 -4.48 5.37 -10.35
N ILE A 48 -5.08 4.18 -10.40
CA ILE A 48 -5.12 3.32 -11.57
C ILE A 48 -6.50 3.48 -12.19
N THR A 49 -6.53 3.98 -13.42
CA THR A 49 -7.73 4.12 -14.24
C THR A 49 -7.84 2.97 -15.23
N GLU A 50 -9.07 2.48 -15.42
CA GLU A 50 -9.41 1.52 -16.47
C GLU A 50 -10.46 2.16 -17.37
N LEU A 51 -10.43 1.83 -18.67
CA LEU A 51 -11.38 2.31 -19.66
C LEU A 51 -12.58 1.37 -19.73
N PHE A 52 -13.79 1.93 -19.58
CA PHE A 52 -15.04 1.20 -19.73
C PHE A 52 -15.86 1.77 -20.87
N GLU A 53 -16.50 0.91 -21.65
CA GLU A 53 -17.47 1.35 -22.65
C GLU A 53 -18.83 1.59 -21.98
N CYS A 54 -19.21 2.87 -21.88
CA CYS A 54 -20.50 3.31 -21.37
C CYS A 54 -21.27 4.00 -22.49
N ASN A 55 -22.45 3.47 -22.82
CA ASN A 55 -23.34 4.04 -23.84
C ASN A 55 -22.65 4.33 -25.20
N GLY A 56 -21.72 3.46 -25.63
CA GLY A 56 -20.98 3.60 -26.88
C GLY A 56 -19.83 4.62 -26.85
N THR A 57 -19.45 5.12 -25.67
CA THR A 57 -18.26 5.97 -25.46
C THR A 57 -17.34 5.31 -24.45
N LEU A 58 -16.02 5.41 -24.67
CA LEU A 58 -15.02 4.98 -23.69
C LEU A 58 -14.87 6.04 -22.61
N GLU A 59 -15.12 5.66 -21.36
CA GLU A 59 -14.97 6.50 -20.18
C GLU A 59 -13.87 5.95 -19.28
N GLU A 60 -13.05 6.85 -18.71
CA GLU A 60 -12.04 6.50 -17.72
C GLU A 60 -12.66 6.42 -16.32
N HIS A 61 -12.55 5.26 -15.68
CA HIS A 61 -12.99 5.06 -14.30
C HIS A 61 -11.81 4.66 -13.42
N VAL A 62 -11.68 5.29 -12.25
CA VAL A 62 -10.67 4.90 -11.27
C VAL A 62 -11.13 3.62 -10.57
N THR A 63 -10.42 2.52 -10.80
CA THR A 63 -10.77 1.21 -10.23
C THR A 63 -9.94 0.87 -9.00
N LYS A 64 -8.69 1.34 -8.97
CA LYS A 64 -7.72 1.01 -7.92
C LYS A 64 -6.85 2.20 -7.58
N TYR A 65 -6.22 2.11 -6.43
CA TYR A 65 -5.19 3.01 -5.98
C TYR A 65 -3.98 2.21 -5.50
N LEU A 66 -2.81 2.80 -5.71
CA LEU A 66 -1.55 2.23 -5.31
C LEU A 66 -0.85 3.18 -4.33
N LEU A 67 -0.67 2.73 -3.10
CA LEU A 67 0.26 3.36 -2.16
C LEU A 67 1.61 2.67 -2.26
N THR A 68 2.67 3.48 -2.32
CA THR A 68 4.04 3.02 -2.11
C THR A 68 4.53 3.50 -0.75
N LEU A 69 5.13 2.59 0.01
CA LEU A 69 5.70 2.84 1.32
C LEU A 69 7.22 3.05 1.23
N SER A 70 7.83 3.57 2.30
CA SER A 70 9.27 3.89 2.36
C SER A 70 10.22 2.71 2.15
N ASP A 71 9.73 1.49 2.30
CA ASP A 71 10.45 0.23 2.06
C ASP A 71 10.15 -0.36 0.67
N ASN A 72 9.55 0.42 -0.23
CA ASN A 72 9.03 0.02 -1.54
C ASN A 72 7.90 -1.02 -1.47
N VAL A 73 7.32 -1.29 -0.29
CA VAL A 73 6.12 -2.13 -0.20
C VAL A 73 4.94 -1.39 -0.80
N LYS A 74 4.16 -2.13 -1.58
CA LYS A 74 3.00 -1.61 -2.29
C LYS A 74 1.72 -2.11 -1.64
N LEU A 75 0.85 -1.16 -1.32
CA LEU A 75 -0.49 -1.40 -0.82
C LEU A 75 -1.46 -1.10 -1.95
N THR A 76 -2.16 -2.13 -2.43
CA THR A 76 -3.19 -1.97 -3.46
C THR A 76 -4.54 -1.89 -2.79
N ILE A 77 -5.29 -0.84 -3.14
CA ILE A 77 -6.62 -0.59 -2.62
C ILE A 77 -7.58 -0.53 -3.78
N ARG A 78 -8.64 -1.32 -3.69
CA ARG A 78 -9.70 -1.35 -4.69
C ARG A 78 -10.83 -0.45 -4.23
N THR A 79 -11.43 0.26 -5.17
CA THR A 79 -12.63 1.08 -4.93
C THR A 79 -13.75 0.55 -5.82
N ASP A 80 -14.95 0.39 -5.24
CA ASP A 80 -16.18 0.14 -6.00
C ASP A 80 -17.01 1.43 -6.20
N GLY A 81 -16.43 2.57 -5.80
CA GLY A 81 -17.07 3.90 -5.85
C GLY A 81 -17.86 4.24 -4.57
N LYS A 82 -18.17 3.27 -3.71
CA LYS A 82 -18.87 3.47 -2.43
C LYS A 82 -18.00 3.16 -1.23
N SER A 83 -17.10 2.19 -1.36
CA SER A 83 -16.22 1.69 -0.33
C SER A 83 -14.83 1.43 -0.91
N MET A 84 -13.81 1.53 -0.06
CA MET A 84 -12.45 1.14 -0.41
C MET A 84 -11.99 0.01 0.51
N SER A 85 -11.37 -0.99 -0.10
CA SER A 85 -10.83 -2.13 0.63
C SER A 85 -9.38 -2.36 0.25
N VAL A 86 -8.56 -2.71 1.24
CA VAL A 86 -7.21 -3.20 1.00
C VAL A 86 -7.31 -4.55 0.30
N ASP A 87 -6.86 -4.59 -0.96
CA ASP A 87 -6.95 -5.76 -1.83
C ASP A 87 -5.71 -6.66 -1.61
N ASN A 88 -4.53 -6.05 -1.55
CA ASN A 88 -3.30 -6.78 -1.31
C ASN A 88 -2.22 -5.89 -0.66
N ILE A 89 -1.47 -6.45 0.28
CA ILE A 89 -0.24 -5.87 0.81
C ILE A 89 0.90 -6.74 0.34
N ASN A 90 1.62 -6.29 -0.69
CA ASN A 90 2.78 -7.06 -1.18
C ASN A 90 3.99 -6.79 -0.28
N ILE A 91 3.96 -7.38 0.91
CA ILE A 91 5.09 -7.38 1.83
C ILE A 91 6.06 -8.43 1.30
N GLU A 92 7.07 -8.02 0.52
CA GLU A 92 8.23 -8.86 0.32
C GLU A 92 8.92 -9.04 1.67
N THR A 93 8.47 -10.01 2.46
CA THR A 93 9.24 -10.50 3.58
C THR A 93 10.50 -11.08 2.96
N LYS A 94 11.59 -10.31 2.97
CA LYS A 94 12.94 -10.86 2.87
C LYS A 94 13.03 -11.90 3.98
N ARG A 95 12.73 -13.17 3.67
CA ARG A 95 13.11 -14.29 4.52
C ARG A 95 14.62 -14.22 4.60
N LYS A 96 15.14 -13.64 5.67
CA LYS A 96 16.45 -14.01 6.15
C LYS A 96 16.27 -15.42 6.69
N ASP A 97 16.36 -16.40 5.80
CA ASP A 97 16.64 -17.77 6.19
C ASP A 97 18.02 -17.73 6.84
N TYR A 98 18.04 -17.52 8.17
CA TYR A 98 19.20 -17.86 8.97
C TYR A 98 19.28 -19.38 8.90
N GLY A 99 19.92 -19.88 7.84
CA GLY A 99 20.17 -21.30 7.64
C GLY A 99 20.82 -21.82 8.90
N ILE A 100 20.04 -22.50 9.72
CA ILE A 100 20.54 -23.24 10.87
C ILE A 100 21.32 -24.37 10.23
N ASN A 101 22.61 -24.16 10.04
CA ASN A 101 23.53 -25.19 9.64
C ASN A 101 23.69 -26.09 10.86
N ILE A 102 22.77 -27.06 10.99
CA ILE A 102 22.91 -28.15 11.95
C ILE A 102 24.01 -29.05 11.37
N ALA A 103 25.26 -28.60 11.52
CA ALA A 103 26.40 -29.50 11.52
C ALA A 103 26.23 -30.37 12.77
N ALA A 104 25.50 -31.48 12.62
CA ALA A 104 25.47 -32.53 13.62
C ALA A 104 26.93 -32.96 13.85
N SER A 105 27.47 -32.54 15.00
CA SER A 105 28.80 -32.93 15.47
C SER A 105 28.89 -34.46 15.46
N LYS A 106 29.60 -35.00 14.49
CA LYS A 106 29.84 -36.44 14.35
C LYS A 106 31.01 -36.87 15.25
N TYR A 107 31.01 -36.45 16.52
CA TYR A 107 31.90 -36.96 17.56
C TYR A 107 31.21 -36.83 18.92
N MET A 108 30.52 -37.88 19.32
CA MET A 108 30.31 -38.22 20.73
C MET A 108 30.53 -39.73 20.86
N PHE A 109 31.65 -40.03 21.53
CA PHE A 109 32.08 -41.24 22.26
C PHE A 109 31.61 -42.62 21.78
#